data_AF-A0A528AVX2-F1
#
_entry.id   AF-A0A528AVX2-F1
#
_cell.length_a   1.000
_cell.length_b   1.000
_cell.length_c   1.000
_cell.angle_alpha   90.00
_cell.angle_beta   90.00
_cell.angle_gamma   90.00
#
_symmetry.space_group_name_H-M   'P 1'
#
loop_
_entity.id
_entity.type
_entity.pdbx_description
1 polymer ?
#
loop_
_entity_poly.entity_id
_entity_poly.type
_entity_poly.pdbx_seq_one_letter_code
_entity_poly.pdbx_strand_id
1 'polypeptide(L)' 'PDSLTLFADRRAIKQIIINLLSNAVKFTGQGGRIAVRARNTSSALVLTIEDNGCGIPKEALSKLGRPFEQVQ' A
#
# COMPACT_ATOMS: atom_id res chain seq x y z
N PRO A 1 13.43 -16.82 -11.45
CA PRO A 1 12.30 -16.24 -10.69
C PRO A 1 11.05 -16.21 -11.55
N ASP A 2 9.97 -16.87 -11.12
CA ASP A 2 8.71 -16.83 -11.85
C ASP A 2 8.19 -15.39 -11.86
N SER A 3 7.94 -14.85 -13.05
CA SER A 3 7.40 -13.51 -13.21
C SER A 3 5.91 -13.50 -12.82
N LEU A 4 5.52 -12.60 -11.92
CA LEU A 4 4.12 -12.31 -11.62
C LEU A 4 3.54 -11.43 -12.72
N THR A 5 2.47 -11.88 -13.37
CA THR A 5 1.79 -11.16 -14.46
C THR A 5 0.33 -10.93 -14.12
N LEU A 6 -0.18 -9.73 -14.44
CA LEU A 6 -1.57 -9.34 -14.26
C LEU A 6 -2.03 -8.52 -15.47
N PHE A 7 -3.26 -8.73 -15.93
CA PHE A 7 -3.91 -7.87 -16.91
C PHE A 7 -4.57 -6.68 -16.20
N ALA A 8 -3.99 -5.48 -16.35
CA ALA A 8 -4.46 -4.26 -15.68
C ALA A 8 -3.94 -3.00 -16.40
N ASP A 9 -4.50 -1.83 -16.06
CA ASP A 9 -3.93 -0.55 -16.46
C ASP A 9 -2.59 -0.31 -15.74
N ARG A 10 -1.50 -0.36 -16.51
CA ARG A 10 -0.14 -0.18 -16.01
C ARG A 10 0.09 1.15 -15.30
N ARG A 11 -0.52 2.24 -15.77
CA ARG A 11 -0.37 3.57 -15.16
C ARG A 11 -1.11 3.64 -13.84
N ALA A 12 -2.35 3.14 -13.79
CA ALA A 12 -3.15 3.11 -12.58
C ALA A 12 -2.47 2.26 -11.48
N ILE A 13 -2.00 1.07 -11.83
CA ILE A 13 -1.28 0.19 -10.89
C ILE A 13 -0.01 0.87 -10.36
N LYS A 14 0.78 1.50 -11.23
CA LYS A 14 1.97 2.26 -10.80
C LYS A 14 1.59 3.36 -9.81
N GLN A 15 0.53 4.11 -10.06
CA GLN A 15 0.09 5.19 -9.18
C GLN A 15 -0.37 4.67 -7.82
N ILE A 16 -1.16 3.60 -7.79
CA ILE A 16 -1.63 2.97 -6.55
C ILE A 16 -0.42 2.55 -5.69
N ILE A 17 0.54 1.87 -6.30
CA ILE A 17 1.75 1.39 -5.61
C ILE A 17 2.57 2.57 -5.06
N ILE A 18 2.77 3.62 -5.85
CA ILE A 18 3.51 4.81 -5.42
C ILE A 18 2.81 5.48 -4.24
N ASN A 19 1.48 5.65 -4.30
CA ASN A 19 0.72 6.29 -3.23
C ASN A 19 0.82 5.50 -1.92
N LEU A 20 0.64 4.18 -1.98
CA LEU A 20 0.68 3.33 -0.80
C LEU A 20 2.08 3.22 -0.21
N LEU A 21 3.12 3.04 -1.05
CA LEU A 21 4.52 3.01 -0.58
C LEU A 21 4.96 4.36 -0.02
N SER A 22 4.56 5.47 -0.64
CA SER A 22 4.87 6.80 -0.14
C SER A 22 4.25 7.02 1.25
N ASN A 23 3.03 6.54 1.48
CA ASN A 23 2.41 6.59 2.81
C ASN A 23 3.19 5.74 3.81
N ALA A 24 3.53 4.49 3.45
CA ALA A 24 4.33 3.62 4.31
C ALA A 24 5.66 4.29 4.71
N VAL A 25 6.41 4.85 3.74
CA VAL A 25 7.67 5.57 4.01
C VAL A 25 7.45 6.82 4.87
N LYS A 26 6.41 7.60 4.59
CA LYS A 26 6.10 8.83 5.34
C LYS A 26 5.79 8.54 6.82
N PHE A 27 5.06 7.47 7.09
CA PHE A 27 4.55 7.15 8.44
C PHE A 27 5.39 6.10 9.19
N THR A 28 6.40 5.52 8.53
CA THR A 28 7.41 4.67 9.16
C THR A 28 8.63 5.51 9.52
N GLY A 29 8.84 5.72 10.82
CA GLY A 29 9.99 6.47 11.32
C GLY A 29 11.34 5.82 11.02
N GLN A 30 12.43 6.52 11.34
CA GLN A 30 13.79 6.02 11.13
C GLN A 30 14.01 4.69 11.87
N GLY A 31 14.58 3.70 11.18
CA GLY A 31 14.79 2.36 11.72
C GLY A 31 13.56 1.45 11.70
N GLY A 32 12.41 1.95 11.21
CA GLY A 32 11.24 1.12 10.96
C GLY A 32 11.40 0.19 9.75
N ARG A 33 10.39 -0.66 9.54
CA ARG A 33 10.39 -1.71 8.55
C ARG A 33 9.15 -1.61 7.67
N ILE A 34 9.38 -1.69 6.36
CA ILE A 34 8.35 -1.83 5.36
C ILE A 34 8.58 -3.16 4.63
N ALA A 35 7.54 -3.97 4.50
CA ALA A 35 7.55 -5.24 3.78
C ALA A 35 6.59 -5.18 2.59
N VAL A 36 7.09 -5.55 1.41
CA VAL A 36 6.28 -5.68 0.20
C VAL A 36 6.21 -7.15 -0.18
N ARG A 37 5.00 -7.68 -0.34
CA ARG A 37 4.75 -9.07 -0.72
C ARG A 37 3.76 -9.09 -1.86
N ALA A 38 3.99 -9.95 -2.84
CA ALA A 38 3.05 -10.19 -3.93
C ALA A 38 2.82 -11.68 -4.07
N ARG A 39 1.57 -12.09 -4.22
CA ARG A 39 1.21 -13.48 -4.52
C ARG A 39 0.07 -13.54 -5.51
N ASN A 40 0.11 -14.51 -6.42
CA ASN A 40 -1.07 -14.88 -7.19
C ASN A 40 -2.02 -15.67 -6.29
N THR A 41 -3.31 -15.43 -6.46
CA THR A 41 -4.39 -16.31 -6.04
C THR A 41 -4.97 -16.99 -7.28
N SER A 42 -6.02 -17.79 -7.11
CA SER A 42 -6.72 -18.42 -8.24
C SER A 42 -7.37 -17.41 -9.20
N SER A 43 -7.64 -16.17 -8.76
CA SER A 43 -8.40 -15.18 -9.53
C SER A 43 -7.80 -13.78 -9.57
N ALA A 44 -6.74 -13.51 -8.80
CA ALA A 44 -6.19 -12.16 -8.66
C ALA A 44 -4.70 -12.17 -8.29
N LEU A 45 -4.08 -10.99 -8.37
CA LEU A 45 -2.80 -10.72 -7.73
C LEU A 45 -3.07 -9.96 -6.41
N VAL A 46 -2.57 -10.49 -5.31
CA VAL A 46 -2.58 -9.81 -4.00
C VAL A 46 -1.23 -9.18 -3.78
N LEU A 47 -1.18 -7.84 -3.83
CA LEU A 47 -0.04 -7.05 -3.40
C LEU A 47 -0.30 -6.52 -1.98
N THR A 48 0.62 -6.79 -1.08
CA THR A 48 0.59 -6.34 0.32
C THR A 48 1.76 -5.40 0.56
N ILE A 49 1.47 -4.21 1.09
CA ILE A 49 2.45 -3.28 1.64
C ILE A 49 2.13 -3.20 3.14
N GLU A 50 3.08 -3.60 3.97
CA GLU A 50 2.96 -3.66 5.42
C GLU A 50 4.07 -2.82 6.03
N ASP A 51 3.72 -1.95 6.97
CA ASP A 51 4.68 -1.17 7.74
C ASP A 51 4.43 -1.32 9.25
N ASN A 52 5.43 -0.93 10.05
CA ASN A 52 5.34 -0.88 11.51
C ASN A 52 5.40 0.56 12.04
N GLY A 53 4.89 1.51 11.26
CA GLY A 53 4.82 2.92 11.62
C GLY A 53 3.82 3.24 12.73
N CYS A 54 3.45 4.51 12.86
CA CYS A 54 2.56 4.98 13.92
C CYS A 54 1.11 4.44 13.85
N GLY A 55 0.75 3.78 12.75
CA GLY A 55 -0.60 3.27 12.50
C GLY A 55 -1.61 4.38 12.18
N ILE A 56 -2.87 3.99 12.05
CA ILE A 56 -3.99 4.89 11.75
C ILE A 56 -4.90 4.97 12.99
N PRO A 57 -5.15 6.16 13.55
CA PRO A 57 -6.12 6.35 14.63
C PRO A 57 -7.50 5.81 14.24
N LYS A 58 -8.20 5.18 15.19
CA LYS A 58 -9.48 4.49 14.93
C LYS A 58 -10.54 5.42 14.34
N GLU A 59 -10.55 6.67 14.77
CA GLU A 59 -11.47 7.71 14.34
C GLU A 59 -11.23 8.11 12.88
N ALA A 60 -9.97 8.06 12.44
CA ALA A 60 -9.55 8.38 11.09
C ALA A 60 -9.83 7.25 10.08
N LEU A 61 -10.00 6.00 10.54
CA LEU A 61 -10.32 4.85 9.66
C LEU A 61 -11.60 5.10 8.83
N SER A 62 -12.59 5.80 9.39
CA SER A 62 -13.85 6.15 8.72
C SER A 62 -13.67 7.07 7.49
N LYS A 63 -12.52 7.73 7.39
CA LYS A 63 -12.16 8.66 6.32
C LYS A 63 -11.23 8.03 5.28
N LEU A 64 -10.73 6.83 5.52
CA LEU A 64 -9.82 6.14 4.60
C LEU A 64 -10.46 5.99 3.22
N GLY A 65 -9.70 6.30 2.16
CA GLY A 65 -10.16 6.19 0.77
C GLY A 65 -10.99 7.39 0.28
N ARG A 66 -11.31 8.37 1.14
CA ARG A 66 -11.86 9.64 0.68
C ARG A 66 -10.76 10.48 0.02
N PRO A 67 -11.01 11.09 -1.15
CA PRO A 67 -10.04 11.95 -1.81
C PRO A 67 -9.57 13.08 -0.89
N PHE A 68 -8.26 13.35 -0.89
CA PHE A 68 -7.61 14.47 -0.19
C PHE A 68 -7.68 14.46 1.35
N GLU A 69 -8.14 13.39 1.99
CA GLU A 69 -8.08 13.22 3.44
C GLU A 69 -6.72 12.66 3.87
N GLN A 70 -6.03 13.34 4.80
CA GLN A 70 -4.82 12.85 5.47
C GLN A 70 -5.03 12.91 6.98
N VAL A 71 -4.55 11.88 7.68
CA VAL A 71 -4.42 11.93 9.13
C VAL A 71 -3.32 12.95 9.44
N GLN A 72 -3.66 13.99 10.21
CA GLN A 72 -2.69 14.94 10.74
C GLN A 72 -1.97 14.35 11.94
#